data_AF-A0A7C7LNW7-F1
#
_entry.id   AF-A0A7C7LNW7-F1
#
_cell.length_a   1.000
_cell.length_b   1.000
_cell.length_c   1.000
_cell.angle_alpha   90.00
_cell.angle_beta   90.00
_cell.angle_gamma   90.00
#
_symmetry.space_group_name_H-M   'P 1'
#
loop_
_entity.id
_entity.type
_entity.pdbx_description
1 polymer ?
#
loop_
_entity_poly.entity_id
_entity_poly.type
_entity_poly.pdbx_seq_one_letter_code
_entity_poly.pdbx_strand_id
1 'polypeptide(L)'
;MRHIINAIVYLQNLTDETGPLRVIPGSHMRALSIPRENKTAHPEEKTIYLKSGDVVMFHCSMLHAGSPNMSGEPRYIYIITYNHSWLKYRGNHNGPNAQAFIEFARKENNRLLLRLLGEDDLLFSRANSGYQLPDECMWKKWIDEDRQCMEAQS
;
A
#
# COMPACT_ATOMS: atom_id res chain seq x y z
N MET A 1 9.48 1.02 15.38
CA MET A 1 8.39 0.31 14.67
C MET A 1 8.41 0.73 13.21
N ARG A 2 8.29 -0.20 12.25
CA ARG A 2 8.15 0.16 10.83
C ARG A 2 6.66 0.31 10.54
N HIS A 3 6.15 1.53 10.53
CA HIS A 3 4.73 1.82 10.32
C HIS A 3 4.41 1.91 8.83
N ILE A 4 4.64 0.81 8.10
CA ILE A 4 4.50 0.76 6.64
C ILE A 4 3.63 -0.43 6.28
N ILE A 5 2.64 -0.20 5.43
CA ILE A 5 1.76 -1.23 4.87
C ILE A 5 2.05 -1.34 3.38
N ASN A 6 2.26 -2.57 2.89
CA ASN A 6 2.26 -2.86 1.47
C ASN A 6 0.87 -3.33 1.04
N ALA A 7 0.39 -2.82 -0.08
CA ALA A 7 -0.71 -3.35 -0.85
C ALA A 7 -0.17 -3.83 -2.19
N ILE A 8 -0.26 -5.13 -2.46
CA ILE A 8 0.17 -5.72 -3.72
C ILE A 8 -1.09 -6.05 -4.53
N VAL A 9 -1.23 -5.38 -5.66
CA VAL A 9 -2.28 -5.62 -6.66
C VAL A 9 -1.76 -6.63 -7.66
N TYR A 10 -2.50 -7.71 -7.87
CA TYR A 10 -2.16 -8.75 -8.82
C TYR A 10 -2.88 -8.52 -10.13
N LEU A 11 -2.12 -8.43 -11.22
CA LEU A 11 -2.67 -8.09 -12.55
C LEU A 11 -2.90 -9.34 -13.40
N GLN A 12 -2.59 -10.52 -12.86
CA GLN A 12 -2.81 -11.82 -13.47
C GLN A 12 -3.13 -12.86 -12.41
N ASN A 13 -3.68 -14.01 -12.83
CA ASN A 13 -3.85 -15.15 -11.95
C ASN A 13 -2.49 -15.75 -11.59
N LEU A 14 -2.31 -16.11 -10.32
CA LEU A 14 -1.16 -16.84 -9.84
C LEU A 14 -1.46 -18.33 -9.75
N THR A 15 -0.63 -19.11 -10.42
CA THR A 15 -0.50 -20.57 -10.34
C THR A 15 0.88 -20.93 -9.81
N ASP A 16 1.10 -22.20 -9.48
CA ASP A 16 2.42 -22.72 -9.11
C ASP A 16 3.52 -22.37 -10.13
N GLU A 17 3.18 -22.35 -11.42
CA GLU A 17 4.12 -22.02 -12.50
C GLU A 17 4.48 -20.53 -12.51
N THR A 18 3.49 -19.64 -12.35
CA THR A 18 3.73 -18.19 -12.34
C THR A 18 4.36 -17.68 -11.04
N GLY A 19 4.37 -18.51 -9.99
CA GLY A 19 4.94 -18.22 -8.69
C GLY A 19 3.96 -17.45 -7.79
N PRO A 20 3.18 -18.14 -6.94
CA PRO A 20 2.25 -17.51 -6.01
C PRO A 20 2.97 -16.74 -4.88
N LEU A 21 2.21 -15.97 -4.10
CA LEU A 21 2.73 -15.29 -2.92
C LEU A 21 2.91 -16.28 -1.79
N ARG A 22 4.03 -16.20 -1.07
CA ARG A 22 4.30 -16.96 0.16
C ARG A 22 4.44 -15.99 1.31
N VAL A 23 3.82 -16.32 2.44
CA VAL A 23 3.82 -15.47 3.65
C VAL A 23 3.98 -16.31 4.90
N ILE A 24 4.48 -15.71 5.99
CA ILE A 24 4.37 -16.27 7.33
C ILE A 24 3.45 -15.35 8.15
N PRO A 25 2.15 -15.68 8.29
CA PRO A 25 1.22 -14.83 9.03
C PRO A 25 1.69 -14.56 10.46
N GLY A 26 1.53 -13.33 10.93
CA GLY A 26 1.93 -12.92 12.29
C GLY A 26 3.43 -12.81 12.53
N SER A 27 4.30 -13.09 11.55
CA SER A 27 5.76 -12.99 11.76
C SER A 27 6.25 -11.57 12.09
N HIS A 28 5.46 -10.54 11.77
CA HIS A 28 5.76 -9.15 12.12
C HIS A 28 5.55 -8.82 13.60
N MET A 29 4.88 -9.71 14.35
CA MET A 29 4.57 -9.55 15.78
C MET A 29 5.55 -10.29 16.70
N ARG A 30 6.53 -11.01 16.13
CA ARG A 30 7.48 -11.83 16.90
C ARG A 30 8.87 -11.80 16.27
N ALA A 31 9.88 -12.10 17.08
CA ALA A 31 11.23 -12.29 16.58
C ALA A 31 11.29 -13.61 15.79
N LEU A 32 11.18 -13.51 14.46
CA LEU A 32 11.38 -14.63 13.54
C LEU A 32 12.46 -14.24 12.52
N SER A 33 13.45 -15.11 12.36
CA SER A 33 14.52 -14.96 11.38
C SER A 33 14.60 -16.22 10.53
N ILE A 34 14.72 -16.06 9.21
CA ILE A 34 14.98 -17.16 8.28
C ILE A 34 16.45 -17.04 7.86
N PRO A 35 17.32 -17.99 8.26
CA PRO A 35 18.71 -17.98 7.85
C PRO A 35 18.82 -18.00 6.32
N ARG A 36 19.73 -17.21 5.75
CA ARG A 36 19.92 -17.09 4.30
C ARG A 36 20.29 -18.43 3.64
N GLU A 37 20.98 -19.29 4.38
CA GLU A 37 21.38 -20.65 3.98
C GLU A 37 20.18 -21.60 3.84
N ASN A 38 19.02 -21.26 4.41
CA ASN A 38 17.88 -22.16 4.44
C ASN A 38 17.29 -22.31 3.03
N LYS A 39 17.35 -23.55 2.51
CA LYS A 39 16.82 -23.92 1.19
C LYS A 39 15.44 -24.57 1.26
N THR A 40 14.89 -24.74 2.46
CA THR A 40 13.62 -25.42 2.70
C THR A 40 12.53 -24.44 3.09
N ALA A 41 11.28 -24.77 2.76
CA ALA A 41 10.12 -23.96 3.15
C ALA A 41 10.01 -23.90 4.68
N HIS A 42 9.64 -22.73 5.19
CA HIS A 42 9.39 -22.59 6.62
C HIS A 42 8.10 -23.33 7.00
N PRO A 43 8.02 -24.06 8.13
CA PRO A 43 6.81 -24.85 8.48
C PRO A 43 5.51 -24.03 8.60
N GLU A 44 5.63 -22.77 8.99
CA GLU A 44 4.50 -21.83 9.10
C GLU A 44 4.24 -21.01 7.81
N GLU A 45 5.00 -21.28 6.74
CA GLU A 45 4.80 -20.63 5.44
C GLU A 45 3.45 -21.04 4.84
N LYS A 46 2.70 -20.06 4.33
CA LYS A 46 1.46 -20.26 3.59
C LYS A 46 1.59 -19.68 2.21
N THR A 47 1.14 -20.45 1.22
CA THR A 47 1.04 -20.02 -0.17
C THR A 47 -0.35 -19.46 -0.44
N ILE A 48 -0.41 -18.31 -1.11
CA ILE A 48 -1.64 -17.61 -1.47
C ILE A 48 -1.70 -17.51 -3.00
N TYR A 49 -2.71 -18.15 -3.58
CA TYR A 49 -3.01 -18.10 -5.00
C TYR A 49 -4.04 -16.99 -5.24
N LEU A 50 -3.59 -15.94 -5.91
CA LEU A 50 -4.35 -14.72 -6.13
C LEU A 50 -4.82 -14.66 -7.58
N LYS A 51 -5.99 -14.08 -7.81
CA LYS A 51 -6.53 -13.83 -9.13
C LYS A 51 -6.17 -12.43 -9.60
N SER A 52 -6.28 -12.19 -10.90
CA SER A 52 -6.22 -10.84 -11.45
C SER A 52 -7.29 -9.96 -10.78
N GLY A 53 -6.88 -8.80 -10.28
CA GLY A 53 -7.73 -7.88 -9.51
C GLY A 53 -7.65 -8.05 -7.99
N ASP A 54 -7.11 -9.17 -7.48
CA ASP A 54 -6.95 -9.35 -6.04
C ASP A 54 -5.87 -8.41 -5.48
N VAL A 55 -6.10 -7.94 -4.25
CA VAL A 55 -5.16 -7.10 -3.50
C VAL A 55 -4.84 -7.74 -2.16
N VAL A 56 -3.56 -7.89 -1.85
CA VAL A 56 -3.11 -8.33 -0.53
C VAL A 56 -2.47 -7.17 0.20
N MET A 57 -3.00 -6.84 1.38
CA MET A 57 -2.46 -5.83 2.26
C MET A 57 -1.80 -6.45 3.48
N PHE A 58 -0.58 -6.04 3.80
CA PHE A 58 0.14 -6.55 4.96
C PHE A 58 1.22 -5.58 5.47
N HIS A 59 1.55 -5.74 6.76
CA HIS A 59 2.60 -4.98 7.42
C HIS A 59 3.98 -5.29 6.82
N CYS A 60 4.82 -4.27 6.55
CA CYS A 60 6.08 -4.45 5.82
C CYS A 60 7.11 -5.38 6.49
N SER A 61 7.02 -5.54 7.82
CA SER A 61 7.84 -6.49 8.58
C SER A 61 7.32 -7.93 8.55
N MET A 62 6.19 -8.21 7.89
CA MET A 62 5.74 -9.59 7.71
C MET A 62 6.64 -10.27 6.68
N LEU A 63 7.13 -11.46 7.00
CA LEU A 63 7.97 -12.24 6.12
C LEU A 63 7.09 -12.73 4.97
N HIS A 64 7.56 -12.42 3.76
CA HIS A 64 6.88 -12.75 2.52
C HIS A 64 7.91 -12.91 1.40
N ALA A 65 7.55 -13.72 0.41
CA ALA A 65 8.35 -13.90 -0.79
C ALA A 65 7.42 -14.30 -1.95
N GLY A 66 7.75 -13.90 -3.18
CA GLY A 66 7.19 -14.57 -4.34
C GLY A 66 7.82 -15.96 -4.48
N SER A 67 7.04 -16.97 -4.84
CA SER A 67 7.59 -18.20 -5.40
C SER A 67 8.33 -17.90 -6.72
N PRO A 68 9.30 -18.74 -7.11
CA PRO A 68 9.94 -18.66 -8.42
C PRO A 68 8.89 -18.66 -9.53
N ASN A 69 9.09 -17.81 -10.53
CA ASN A 69 8.28 -17.83 -11.74
C ASN A 69 8.97 -18.74 -12.76
N MET A 70 8.33 -19.86 -13.06
CA MET A 70 8.79 -20.90 -13.98
C MET A 70 8.00 -20.92 -15.29
N SER A 71 7.04 -20.00 -15.48
CA SER A 71 6.14 -19.97 -16.64
C SER A 71 6.79 -19.54 -17.95
N GLY A 72 7.98 -18.95 -17.91
CA GLY A 72 8.63 -18.34 -19.08
C GLY A 72 8.12 -16.93 -19.42
N GLU A 73 6.98 -16.52 -18.86
CA GLU A 73 6.37 -15.21 -19.08
C GLU A 73 6.56 -14.27 -17.88
N PRO A 74 6.55 -12.93 -18.07
CA PRO A 74 6.61 -12.00 -16.95
C PRO A 74 5.45 -12.16 -15.96
N ARG A 75 5.74 -11.97 -14.65
CA ARG A 75 4.72 -11.86 -13.60
C ARG A 75 4.45 -10.38 -13.31
N TYR A 76 3.25 -9.91 -13.63
CA TYR A 76 2.81 -8.54 -13.44
C TYR A 76 2.16 -8.34 -12.06
N ILE A 77 2.78 -7.48 -11.26
CA ILE A 77 2.26 -7.01 -9.98
C ILE A 77 2.45 -5.50 -9.89
N TYR A 78 1.57 -4.83 -9.16
CA TYR A 78 1.71 -3.43 -8.82
C TYR A 78 1.72 -3.27 -7.30
N ILE A 79 2.78 -2.66 -6.76
CA ILE A 79 2.99 -2.54 -5.31
C ILE A 79 2.78 -1.08 -4.92
N ILE A 80 1.86 -0.87 -3.99
CA ILE A 80 1.63 0.41 -3.33
C ILE A 80 2.13 0.28 -1.90
N THR A 81 2.97 1.21 -1.47
CA THR A 81 3.48 1.26 -0.10
C THR A 81 2.94 2.49 0.58
N TYR A 82 2.14 2.29 1.63
CA TYR A 82 1.61 3.34 2.48
C TYR A 82 2.52 3.53 3.69
N ASN A 83 2.87 4.78 3.98
CA ASN A 83 3.63 5.16 5.16
C ASN A 83 2.99 6.39 5.82
N HIS A 84 3.33 6.64 7.08
CA HIS A 84 2.95 7.90 7.73
C HIS A 84 3.49 9.10 6.96
N SER A 85 2.73 10.19 6.92
CA SER A 85 3.04 11.40 6.16
C SER A 85 4.37 12.05 6.53
N TRP A 86 4.84 11.89 7.77
CA TRP A 86 6.14 12.41 8.22
C TRP A 86 7.33 11.53 7.83
N LEU A 87 7.11 10.33 7.29
CA LEU A 87 8.19 9.51 6.74
C LEU A 87 8.47 9.94 5.31
N LYS A 88 9.75 10.12 4.99
CA LYS A 88 10.20 10.38 3.62
C LYS A 88 9.83 9.20 2.72
N TYR A 89 9.02 9.45 1.70
CA TYR A 89 8.75 8.48 0.64
C TYR A 89 9.88 8.47 -0.39
N ARG A 90 10.01 7.37 -1.14
CA ARG A 90 11.05 7.20 -2.19
C ARG A 90 10.55 7.42 -3.61
N GLY A 91 9.24 7.59 -3.79
CA GLY A 91 8.62 7.84 -5.10
C GLY A 91 9.10 9.16 -5.71
N ASN A 92 9.43 9.14 -6.99
CA ASN A 92 9.65 10.35 -7.78
C ASN A 92 8.37 10.65 -8.55
N HIS A 93 7.67 11.72 -8.17
CA HIS A 93 6.41 12.14 -8.80
C HIS A 93 6.60 13.26 -9.82
N ASN A 94 7.84 13.60 -10.21
CA ASN A 94 8.13 14.71 -11.13
C ASN A 94 7.99 14.31 -12.62
N GLY A 95 7.74 13.04 -12.92
CA GLY A 95 7.50 12.57 -14.29
C GLY A 95 6.18 13.08 -14.86
N PRO A 96 6.03 13.14 -16.19
CA PRO A 96 4.87 13.75 -16.85
C PRO A 96 3.54 13.10 -16.47
N ASN A 97 3.50 11.77 -16.32
CA ASN A 97 2.26 11.06 -15.94
C ASN A 97 1.83 11.37 -14.50
N ALA A 98 2.80 11.45 -13.58
CA ALA A 98 2.52 11.78 -12.18
C ALA A 98 2.08 13.24 -12.04
N GLN A 99 2.73 14.17 -12.75
CA GLN A 99 2.34 15.58 -12.78
C GLN A 99 0.94 15.78 -13.39
N ALA A 100 0.64 15.12 -14.51
CA ALA A 100 -0.70 15.17 -15.11
C ALA A 100 -1.79 14.67 -14.14
N PHE A 101 -1.50 13.62 -13.37
CA PHE A 101 -2.42 13.11 -12.36
C PHE A 101 -2.58 14.07 -11.17
N ILE A 102 -1.50 14.71 -10.72
CA ILE A 102 -1.55 15.75 -9.68
C ILE A 102 -2.36 16.96 -10.17
N GLU A 103 -2.13 17.43 -11.39
CA GLU A 103 -2.87 18.54 -12.00
C GLU A 103 -4.37 18.22 -12.11
N PHE A 104 -4.72 17.01 -12.54
CA PHE A 104 -6.09 16.52 -12.52
C PHE A 104 -6.66 16.57 -11.09
N ALA A 105 -5.96 16.02 -10.11
CA ALA A 105 -6.44 16.02 -8.72
C ALA A 105 -6.61 17.45 -8.16
N ARG A 106 -5.75 18.40 -8.54
CA ARG A 106 -5.90 19.82 -8.19
C ARG A 106 -7.12 20.44 -8.86
N LYS A 107 -7.33 20.15 -10.15
CA LYS A 107 -8.47 20.67 -10.91
C LYS A 107 -9.80 20.22 -10.33
N GLU A 108 -9.88 18.97 -9.89
CA GLU A 108 -11.09 18.37 -9.29
C GLU A 108 -11.22 18.65 -7.78
N ASN A 109 -10.36 19.49 -7.19
CA ASN A 109 -10.26 19.69 -5.74
C ASN A 109 -10.21 18.37 -4.93
N ASN A 110 -9.63 17.32 -5.52
CA ASN A 110 -9.66 15.99 -4.96
C ASN A 110 -8.53 15.82 -3.93
N ARG A 111 -8.81 16.29 -2.73
CA ARG A 111 -7.88 16.28 -1.60
C ARG A 111 -7.37 14.90 -1.24
N LEU A 112 -8.20 13.86 -1.39
CA LEU A 112 -7.80 12.48 -1.13
C LEU A 112 -6.67 12.04 -2.07
N LEU A 113 -6.80 12.33 -3.37
CA LEU A 113 -5.77 12.00 -4.36
C LEU A 113 -4.49 12.82 -4.15
N LEU A 114 -4.63 14.12 -3.84
CA LEU A 114 -3.49 14.97 -3.50
C LEU A 114 -2.75 14.44 -2.27
N ARG A 115 -3.48 13.99 -1.25
CA ARG A 115 -2.92 13.45 0.00
C ARG A 115 -2.12 12.17 -0.23
N LEU A 116 -2.59 11.30 -1.12
CA LEU A 116 -1.87 10.08 -1.50
C LEU A 116 -0.48 10.37 -2.09
N LEU A 117 -0.31 11.52 -2.75
CA LEU A 117 0.92 11.92 -3.42
C LEU A 117 1.79 12.87 -2.60
N GLY A 118 1.32 13.28 -1.42
CA GLY A 118 2.02 14.21 -0.55
C GLY A 118 1.78 15.70 -0.86
N GLU A 119 0.77 16.01 -1.69
CA GLU A 119 0.51 17.35 -2.23
C GLU A 119 -0.61 18.11 -1.48
N ASP A 120 -1.32 17.45 -0.56
CA ASP A 120 -2.42 18.05 0.22
C ASP A 120 -1.89 18.99 1.31
N ASP A 121 -2.37 20.23 1.36
CA ASP A 121 -1.92 21.26 2.30
C ASP A 121 -2.31 20.95 3.76
N LEU A 122 -3.34 20.12 3.98
CA LEU A 122 -3.71 19.61 5.30
C LEU A 122 -3.10 18.23 5.62
N LEU A 123 -2.19 17.70 4.80
CA LEU A 123 -1.58 16.38 5.02
C LEU A 123 -1.01 16.24 6.45
N PHE A 124 -0.27 17.24 6.92
CA PHE A 124 0.37 17.20 8.23
C PHE A 124 -0.58 17.53 9.38
N SER A 125 -1.51 18.47 9.20
CA SER A 125 -2.50 18.82 10.23
C SER A 125 -3.51 17.69 10.45
N ARG A 126 -3.73 16.85 9.45
CA ARG A 126 -4.57 15.64 9.51
C ARG A 126 -3.77 14.35 9.73
N ALA A 127 -2.46 14.43 9.93
CA ALA A 127 -1.61 13.26 10.15
C ALA A 127 -1.73 12.66 11.57
N ASN A 128 -2.21 13.46 12.51
CA ASN A 128 -2.13 13.16 13.93
C ASN A 128 -3.46 13.54 14.62
N SER A 129 -4.43 12.63 14.57
CA SER A 129 -5.74 12.74 15.23
C SER A 129 -5.77 11.99 16.57
N GLY A 130 -6.94 11.89 17.19
CA GLY A 130 -7.14 11.04 18.37
C GLY A 130 -6.94 11.73 19.72
N TYR A 131 -6.44 12.97 19.76
CA TYR A 131 -6.15 13.68 21.02
C TYR A 131 -7.38 14.24 21.72
N GLN A 132 -8.28 14.87 20.96
CA GLN A 132 -9.47 15.55 21.49
C GLN A 132 -10.74 14.71 21.25
N LEU A 133 -10.77 13.98 20.13
CA LEU A 133 -11.87 13.12 19.71
C LEU A 133 -11.29 11.82 19.16
N PRO A 134 -12.05 10.70 19.23
CA PRO A 134 -11.67 9.45 18.59
C PRO A 134 -11.30 9.63 17.12
N ASP A 135 -10.37 8.82 16.64
CA ASP A 135 -9.88 8.87 15.26
C ASP A 135 -11.02 8.75 14.24
N GLU A 136 -11.97 7.85 14.48
CA GLU A 136 -13.11 7.62 13.59
C GLU A 136 -13.99 8.86 13.42
N CYS A 137 -14.16 9.65 14.49
CA CYS A 137 -14.90 10.91 14.43
C CYS A 137 -14.15 11.95 13.58
N MET A 138 -12.83 12.05 13.77
CA MET A 138 -11.99 12.96 13.00
C MET A 138 -11.95 12.58 11.52
N TRP A 139 -11.79 11.28 11.21
CA TRP A 139 -11.79 10.77 9.84
C TRP A 139 -13.12 11.04 9.15
N LYS A 140 -14.24 10.79 9.83
CA LYS A 140 -15.57 11.09 9.27
C LYS A 140 -15.71 12.57 8.92
N LYS A 141 -15.33 13.46 9.84
CA LYS A 141 -15.34 14.91 9.60
C LYS A 141 -14.52 15.28 8.38
N TRP A 142 -13.28 14.78 8.26
CA TRP A 142 -12.40 15.11 7.13
C TRP A 142 -12.90 14.55 5.79
N ILE A 143 -13.50 13.36 5.79
CA ILE A 143 -14.13 12.78 4.60
C ILE A 143 -15.29 13.67 4.14
N ASP A 144 -16.14 14.13 5.07
CA ASP A 144 -17.28 14.98 4.76
C ASP A 144 -16.81 16.37 4.26
N GLU A 145 -15.76 16.95 4.86
CA GLU A 145 -15.09 18.17 4.38
C GLU A 145 -14.48 18.01 2.97
N ASP A 146 -13.81 16.88 2.70
CA ASP A 146 -13.22 16.59 1.39
C ASP A 146 -14.31 16.47 0.31
N ARG A 147 -15.45 15.85 0.62
CA ARG A 147 -16.60 15.75 -0.31
C ARG A 147 -17.20 17.12 -0.63
N GLN A 148 -17.47 17.93 0.40
CA GLN A 148 -18.01 19.28 0.21
C GLN A 148 -17.07 20.15 -0.65
N CYS A 149 -15.76 20.00 -0.48
CA CYS A 149 -14.77 20.72 -1.27
C CYS A 149 -14.81 20.37 -2.77
N MET A 150 -15.08 19.11 -3.10
CA MET A 150 -15.25 18.66 -4.49
C MET A 150 -16.60 19.11 -5.08
N GLU A 151 -17.68 19.02 -4.29
CA GLU A 151 -19.03 19.42 -4.73
C GLU A 151 -19.16 20.93 -4.98
N ALA A 152 -18.45 21.76 -4.23
CA ALA A 152 -18.47 23.22 -4.39
C ALA A 152 -17.90 23.73 -5.74
N GLN A 153 -17.31 22.85 -6.56
CA GLN A 153 -16.81 23.14 -7.90
C GLN A 153 -17.73 22.68 -9.04
N SER A 154 -18.76 21.88 -8.74
CA SER A 154 -19.73 21.34 -9.72
C SER A 154 -20.85 22.33 -10.00
#